data_AF-A0A3A8QX78-F1
#
_entry.id   AF-A0A3A8QX78-F1
#
_cell.length_a   1.000
_cell.length_b   1.000
_cell.length_c   1.000
_cell.angle_alpha   90.00
_cell.angle_beta   90.00
_cell.angle_gamma   90.00
#
_symmetry.space_group_name_H-M   'P 1'
#
loop_
_entity.id
_entity.type
_entity.pdbx_description
1 polymer ?
#
loop_
_entity_poly.entity_id
_entity_poly.type
_entity_poly.pdbx_seq_one_letter_code
_entity_poly.pdbx_strand_id
1 'polypeptide(L)'
;MSTIDRTRSLAVPSSTPKAATEPLAKKPAPHQPAFQKSSFEPSPAQQKNLLGGLIDAAVGGIKDIPRFVEMGANVFNATTVKEITSLFGGAKPDRAQDGMFVGAGGKVLPSTTKLGDVPGVTPKNNPNPDKTILYVNGIMTPTAGQLGEMQALADSSGAKVVGIHNATEGLVKDLAQCVTDKLDKGKNPAVDTLADTLYSELKAGRDVHLVGYSQGGLVTARALNDVAKRLRVEDGLSPAQVEAKLSHLQVETFGAASTKYPDGPKYVHYVNNADPVPTLTGLGGDVDPLAFLKDAGKGAVVHRFTDGNLNPLSNHMLDTLYLKHRVDFDQARQNQF
;
A
#
# COMPACT_ATOMS: atom_id res chain seq x y z
N MET A 1 -24.75 56.32 8.88
CA MET A 1 -23.96 57.52 8.60
C MET A 1 -22.68 57.46 9.41
N SER A 2 -21.55 57.18 8.77
CA SER A 2 -20.25 57.86 8.98
C SER A 2 -19.16 57.06 8.27
N THR A 3 -18.83 57.53 7.08
CA THR A 3 -17.74 57.12 6.21
C THR A 3 -16.40 57.65 6.75
N ILE A 4 -15.37 56.82 6.83
CA ILE A 4 -13.98 57.29 6.79
C ILE A 4 -13.22 56.48 5.75
N ASP A 5 -12.97 57.18 4.66
CA ASP A 5 -12.17 56.84 3.49
C ASP A 5 -10.75 57.38 3.71
N ARG A 6 -9.72 56.54 3.52
CA ARG A 6 -8.32 56.99 3.38
C ARG A 6 -7.57 56.07 2.42
N THR A 7 -7.69 56.40 1.15
CA THR A 7 -6.70 56.17 0.10
C THR A 7 -5.32 56.70 0.50
N ARG A 8 -4.27 55.88 0.35
CA ARG A 8 -2.91 56.36 0.03
C ARG A 8 -2.11 55.27 -0.68
N SER A 9 -2.01 55.43 -2.01
CA SER A 9 -0.99 54.82 -2.86
C SER A 9 0.39 55.35 -2.48
N LEU A 10 1.38 54.47 -2.39
CA LEU A 10 2.79 54.81 -2.52
C LEU A 10 3.47 53.86 -3.49
N ALA A 11 4.30 54.49 -4.33
CA ALA A 11 4.84 53.98 -5.56
C ALA A 11 6.02 53.02 -5.38
N VAL A 12 6.14 52.14 -6.37
CA VAL A 12 7.26 51.23 -6.66
C VAL A 12 8.45 52.03 -7.21
N PRO A 13 9.69 51.76 -6.77
CA PRO A 13 10.87 52.00 -7.57
C PRO A 13 11.38 50.69 -8.17
N SER A 14 11.37 50.64 -9.50
CA SER A 14 12.06 49.66 -10.33
C SER A 14 13.58 49.93 -10.33
N SER A 15 14.40 48.93 -10.03
CA SER A 15 15.82 48.95 -10.37
C SER A 15 16.31 47.57 -10.75
N THR A 16 16.37 47.33 -12.06
CA THR A 16 17.13 46.27 -12.72
C THR A 16 18.61 46.64 -12.79
N PRO A 17 19.53 45.73 -12.43
CA PRO A 17 20.90 45.77 -12.94
C PRO A 17 21.13 44.62 -13.93
N LYS A 18 21.23 45.03 -15.20
CA LYS A 18 22.30 44.71 -16.17
C LYS A 18 22.91 43.30 -16.12
N ALA A 19 22.60 42.53 -17.17
CA ALA A 19 23.32 41.33 -17.57
C ALA A 19 24.79 41.64 -17.89
N ALA A 20 25.69 40.84 -17.33
CA ALA A 20 27.08 40.76 -17.74
C ALA A 20 27.29 39.44 -18.51
N THR A 21 27.56 39.58 -19.80
CA THR A 21 28.05 38.56 -20.71
C THR A 21 29.56 38.39 -20.54
N GLU A 22 30.04 37.18 -20.33
CA GLU A 22 31.43 36.75 -20.61
C GLU A 22 31.51 35.19 -20.64
N PRO A 23 32.57 34.58 -21.20
CA PRO A 23 32.50 33.96 -22.53
C PRO A 23 32.49 32.43 -22.53
N LEU A 24 32.14 31.87 -23.71
CA LEU A 24 32.20 30.45 -24.07
C LEU A 24 33.51 29.77 -23.64
N ALA A 25 33.41 28.83 -22.69
CA ALA A 25 34.43 27.81 -22.46
C ALA A 25 34.15 26.57 -23.32
N LYS A 26 35.20 26.11 -24.00
CA LYS A 26 35.22 25.05 -25.00
C LYS A 26 34.75 23.70 -24.43
N LYS A 27 33.88 23.05 -25.20
CA LYS A 27 33.40 21.68 -25.08
C LYS A 27 34.58 20.68 -25.15
N PRO A 28 34.83 19.83 -24.14
CA PRO A 28 35.69 18.67 -24.30
C PRO A 28 34.96 17.59 -25.12
N ALA A 29 35.67 17.02 -26.10
CA ALA A 29 35.20 15.93 -26.94
C ALA A 29 34.89 14.66 -26.12
N PRO A 30 33.94 13.82 -26.58
CA PRO A 30 33.60 12.58 -25.89
C PRO A 30 34.72 11.55 -26.06
N HIS A 31 35.35 11.15 -24.95
CA HIS A 31 36.15 9.93 -24.90
C HIS A 31 35.19 8.73 -24.95
N GLN A 32 35.23 7.99 -26.05
CA GLN A 32 34.66 6.65 -26.15
C GLN A 32 35.59 5.66 -25.42
N PRO A 33 35.13 4.93 -24.39
CA PRO A 33 35.82 3.74 -23.95
C PRO A 33 35.54 2.60 -24.93
N ALA A 34 36.61 2.04 -25.48
CA ALA A 34 36.57 0.85 -26.32
C ALA A 34 36.05 -0.35 -25.51
N PHE A 35 34.80 -0.74 -25.75
CA PHE A 35 34.30 -2.04 -25.33
C PHE A 35 34.88 -3.11 -26.27
N GLN A 36 35.88 -3.84 -25.77
CA GLN A 36 36.25 -5.14 -26.34
C GLN A 36 35.05 -6.08 -26.22
N LYS A 37 34.55 -6.54 -27.36
CA LYS A 37 33.59 -7.66 -27.44
C LYS A 37 34.27 -8.91 -26.92
N SER A 38 33.98 -9.28 -25.67
CA SER A 38 34.18 -10.64 -25.17
C SER A 38 33.08 -11.51 -25.77
N SER A 39 33.44 -12.25 -26.82
CA SER A 39 32.63 -13.32 -27.39
C SER A 39 32.65 -14.51 -26.45
N PHE A 40 31.67 -14.60 -25.56
CA PHE A 40 31.26 -15.86 -24.95
C PHE A 40 30.08 -16.40 -25.75
N GLU A 41 30.36 -17.32 -26.66
CA GLU A 41 29.35 -18.22 -27.21
C GLU A 41 29.02 -19.28 -26.14
N PRO A 42 27.75 -19.43 -25.71
CA PRO A 42 27.37 -20.58 -24.91
C PRO A 42 27.24 -21.82 -25.82
N SER A 43 27.92 -22.89 -25.42
CA SER A 43 27.85 -24.20 -26.07
C SER A 43 26.39 -24.73 -26.11
N PRO A 44 25.94 -25.43 -27.19
CA PRO A 44 24.54 -25.85 -27.38
C PRO A 44 23.99 -26.89 -26.39
N ALA A 45 24.73 -27.25 -25.35
CA ALA A 45 24.38 -28.33 -24.43
C ALA A 45 23.65 -27.91 -23.15
N GLN A 46 23.45 -26.61 -22.89
CA GLN A 46 22.81 -26.13 -21.64
C GLN A 46 21.39 -25.58 -21.80
N GLN A 47 20.83 -25.56 -23.01
CA GLN A 47 19.48 -25.03 -23.27
C GLN A 47 18.32 -26.03 -23.12
N LYS A 48 18.57 -27.30 -22.79
CA LYS A 48 17.51 -28.33 -22.76
C LYS A 48 16.98 -28.77 -21.39
N ASN A 49 17.48 -28.20 -20.28
CA ASN A 49 17.08 -28.69 -18.94
C ASN A 49 16.29 -27.68 -18.06
N LEU A 50 15.93 -26.50 -18.57
CA LEU A 50 15.11 -25.55 -17.79
C LEU A 50 13.60 -25.63 -18.05
N LEU A 51 13.17 -26.10 -19.22
CA LEU A 51 11.72 -26.19 -19.54
C LEU A 51 11.08 -27.52 -19.12
N GLY A 52 11.86 -28.59 -18.93
CA GLY A 52 11.34 -29.92 -18.57
C GLY A 52 11.02 -30.11 -17.08
N GLY A 53 11.61 -29.30 -16.19
CA GLY A 53 11.45 -29.47 -14.74
C GLY A 53 10.23 -28.80 -14.12
N LEU A 54 9.49 -27.97 -14.88
CA LEU A 54 8.34 -27.21 -14.36
C LEU A 54 7.00 -27.93 -14.54
N ILE A 55 6.91 -28.95 -15.40
CA ILE A 55 5.63 -29.60 -15.73
C ILE A 55 5.40 -30.87 -14.87
N ASP A 56 6.45 -31.58 -14.45
CA ASP A 56 6.31 -32.80 -13.64
C ASP A 56 5.97 -32.56 -12.16
N ALA A 57 6.08 -31.32 -11.68
CA ALA A 57 5.69 -30.96 -10.31
C ALA A 57 4.16 -30.84 -10.10
N ALA A 58 3.36 -30.94 -11.18
CA ALA A 58 1.91 -30.74 -11.12
C ALA A 58 1.09 -32.03 -10.90
N VAL A 59 1.71 -33.22 -10.90
CA VAL A 59 0.99 -34.51 -10.78
C VAL A 59 1.46 -35.37 -9.59
N GLY A 60 2.54 -35.00 -8.90
CA GLY A 60 3.01 -35.67 -7.68
C GLY A 60 2.79 -34.78 -6.45
N GLY A 61 2.01 -35.25 -5.48
CA GLY A 61 1.62 -34.49 -4.29
C GLY A 61 2.78 -33.78 -3.56
N ILE A 62 2.45 -32.60 -3.04
CA ILE A 62 3.30 -31.69 -2.27
C ILE A 62 3.99 -32.44 -1.13
N LYS A 63 5.24 -32.90 -1.32
CA LYS A 63 6.09 -33.33 -0.19
C LYS A 63 7.54 -32.88 -0.25
N ASP A 64 8.08 -32.51 -1.40
CA ASP A 64 9.48 -32.06 -1.47
C ASP A 64 9.59 -30.74 -2.24
N ILE A 65 9.63 -29.63 -1.50
CA ILE A 65 10.07 -28.34 -2.06
C ILE A 65 11.56 -28.48 -2.34
N PRO A 66 12.05 -28.21 -3.57
CA PRO A 66 13.45 -28.35 -3.88
C PRO A 66 14.32 -27.44 -3.00
N ARG A 67 15.43 -27.96 -2.46
CA ARG A 67 16.35 -27.21 -1.58
C ARG A 67 16.81 -25.85 -2.13
N PHE A 68 16.85 -25.67 -3.45
CA PHE A 68 17.22 -24.38 -4.07
C PHE A 68 16.12 -23.31 -3.92
N VAL A 69 14.84 -23.71 -3.87
CA VAL A 69 13.70 -22.83 -3.58
C VAL A 69 13.72 -22.43 -2.11
N GLU A 70 14.01 -23.39 -1.22
CA GLU A 70 14.12 -23.15 0.22
C GLU A 70 15.32 -22.24 0.56
N MET A 71 16.48 -22.48 -0.06
CA MET A 71 17.67 -21.65 0.12
C MET A 71 17.48 -20.25 -0.47
N GLY A 72 16.84 -20.14 -1.64
CA GLY A 72 16.44 -18.86 -2.24
C GLY A 72 15.43 -18.10 -1.38
N ALA A 73 14.43 -18.79 -0.82
CA ALA A 73 13.46 -18.22 0.10
C ALA A 73 14.14 -17.75 1.40
N ASN A 74 15.08 -18.51 1.96
CA ASN A 74 15.78 -18.14 3.19
C ASN A 74 16.71 -16.93 3.01
N VAL A 75 17.41 -16.83 1.88
CA VAL A 75 18.28 -15.68 1.55
C VAL A 75 17.44 -14.45 1.21
N PHE A 76 16.37 -14.62 0.44
CA PHE A 76 15.40 -13.56 0.14
C PHE A 76 14.77 -13.05 1.44
N ASN A 77 14.32 -13.96 2.30
CA ASN A 77 13.70 -13.64 3.58
C ASN A 77 14.69 -12.87 4.45
N ALA A 78 15.88 -13.39 4.74
CA ALA A 78 16.86 -12.70 5.59
C ALA A 78 17.29 -11.30 5.08
N THR A 79 17.46 -11.13 3.76
CA THR A 79 17.86 -9.84 3.16
C THR A 79 16.72 -8.83 3.20
N THR A 80 15.52 -9.24 2.75
CA THR A 80 14.28 -8.44 2.81
C THR A 80 13.95 -8.04 4.24
N VAL A 81 14.08 -8.98 5.18
CA VAL A 81 13.87 -8.79 6.61
C VAL A 81 14.78 -7.71 7.18
N LYS A 82 16.06 -7.77 6.83
CA LYS A 82 17.06 -6.80 7.30
C LYS A 82 16.80 -5.40 6.74
N GLU A 83 16.51 -5.31 5.43
CA GLU A 83 16.22 -4.04 4.76
C GLU A 83 14.95 -3.40 5.34
N ILE A 84 13.86 -4.14 5.44
CA ILE A 84 12.61 -3.62 5.98
C ILE A 84 12.80 -3.26 7.48
N THR A 85 13.47 -4.09 8.30
CA THR A 85 13.78 -3.73 9.71
C THR A 85 14.54 -2.40 9.80
N SER A 86 15.52 -2.19 8.93
CA SER A 86 16.33 -0.97 8.94
C SER A 86 15.53 0.30 8.62
N LEU A 87 14.41 0.16 7.93
CA LEU A 87 13.54 1.29 7.56
C LEU A 87 12.63 1.75 8.69
N PHE A 88 12.24 0.85 9.61
CA PHE A 88 11.21 1.18 10.61
C PHE A 88 11.66 0.97 12.07
N GLY A 89 12.88 0.49 12.32
CA GLY A 89 13.39 0.25 13.68
C GLY A 89 13.58 1.52 14.51
N GLY A 90 12.52 2.01 15.18
CA GLY A 90 12.66 3.19 16.06
C GLY A 90 11.50 3.53 17.01
N ALA A 91 10.25 3.22 16.69
CA ALA A 91 9.10 3.59 17.53
C ALA A 91 8.53 2.42 18.34
N LYS A 92 8.15 2.65 19.59
CA LYS A 92 7.40 1.66 20.38
C LYS A 92 5.93 1.68 19.93
N PRO A 93 5.31 0.53 19.61
CA PRO A 93 3.91 0.50 19.20
C PRO A 93 2.95 0.77 20.37
N ASP A 94 1.82 1.43 20.06
CA ASP A 94 0.72 1.70 20.99
C ASP A 94 -0.17 0.45 21.18
N ARG A 95 0.40 -0.66 21.68
CA ARG A 95 -0.26 -1.98 21.74
C ARG A 95 -1.62 -2.00 22.44
N ALA A 96 -1.82 -1.13 23.42
CA ALA A 96 -3.10 -1.03 24.12
C ALA A 96 -4.26 -0.58 23.20
N GLN A 97 -3.93 -0.03 22.04
CA GLN A 97 -4.85 0.52 21.06
C GLN A 97 -4.98 -0.39 19.82
N ASP A 98 -4.33 -1.56 19.80
CA ASP A 98 -4.37 -2.47 18.65
C ASP A 98 -5.81 -2.92 18.34
N GLY A 99 -6.22 -2.78 17.09
CA GLY A 99 -7.58 -3.01 16.62
C GLY A 99 -8.61 -1.98 17.06
N MET A 100 -8.25 -0.95 17.82
CA MET A 100 -9.20 0.10 18.18
C MET A 100 -9.44 1.05 17.02
N PHE A 101 -10.63 1.68 16.99
CA PHE A 101 -10.90 2.76 16.06
C PHE A 101 -10.16 4.03 16.48
N VAL A 102 -9.66 4.76 15.50
CA VAL A 102 -9.08 6.10 15.66
C VAL A 102 -9.97 7.09 14.92
N GLY A 103 -10.51 8.06 15.64
CA GLY A 103 -11.38 9.10 15.14
C GLY A 103 -10.76 10.50 15.16
N ALA A 104 -11.59 11.50 14.92
CA ALA A 104 -11.26 12.92 14.95
C ALA A 104 -10.56 13.30 16.26
N GLY A 105 -9.56 14.19 16.16
CA GLY A 105 -8.76 14.62 17.31
C GLY A 105 -7.92 13.51 17.96
N GLY A 106 -7.74 12.36 17.28
CA GLY A 106 -7.01 11.22 17.81
C GLY A 106 -7.80 10.42 18.86
N LYS A 107 -9.13 10.60 18.93
CA LYS A 107 -9.98 9.87 19.87
C LYS A 107 -9.94 8.38 19.54
N VAL A 108 -9.52 7.57 20.52
CA VAL A 108 -9.52 6.10 20.39
C VAL A 108 -10.83 5.53 20.94
N LEU A 109 -11.44 4.62 20.19
CA LEU A 109 -12.76 4.03 20.47
C LEU A 109 -12.69 2.50 20.40
N PRO A 110 -13.47 1.77 21.22
CA PRO A 110 -13.48 0.31 21.20
C PRO A 110 -13.79 -0.25 19.80
N SER A 111 -13.19 -1.41 19.46
CA SER A 111 -13.42 -2.12 18.19
C SER A 111 -14.89 -2.51 17.95
N THR A 112 -15.71 -2.54 18.99
CA THR A 112 -17.16 -2.82 18.92
C THR A 112 -18.01 -1.61 18.55
N THR A 113 -17.40 -0.42 18.41
CA THR A 113 -18.11 0.80 17.99
C THR A 113 -18.57 0.65 16.54
N LYS A 114 -19.82 1.01 16.23
CA LYS A 114 -20.30 0.99 14.83
C LYS A 114 -19.57 2.05 14.03
N LEU A 115 -19.21 1.74 12.78
CA LEU A 115 -18.47 2.66 11.90
C LEU A 115 -19.14 4.05 11.80
N GLY A 116 -20.46 4.09 11.66
CA GLY A 116 -21.23 5.34 11.58
C GLY A 116 -21.18 6.21 12.84
N ASP A 117 -20.88 5.63 13.99
CA ASP A 117 -20.81 6.32 15.29
C ASP A 117 -19.39 6.82 15.61
N VAL A 118 -18.40 6.47 14.79
CA VAL A 118 -17.03 6.95 14.93
C VAL A 118 -16.91 8.36 14.32
N PRO A 119 -16.59 9.40 15.12
CA PRO A 119 -16.31 10.72 14.55
C PRO A 119 -15.03 10.61 13.71
N GLY A 120 -15.13 10.80 12.40
CA GLY A 120 -13.97 10.72 11.50
C GLY A 120 -13.26 12.05 11.32
N VAL A 121 -12.00 11.99 10.90
CA VAL A 121 -11.22 13.16 10.49
C VAL A 121 -11.79 13.70 9.18
N THR A 122 -12.13 14.98 9.14
CA THR A 122 -12.66 15.63 7.94
C THR A 122 -11.58 16.43 7.21
N PRO A 123 -11.73 16.66 5.90
CA PRO A 123 -10.85 17.56 5.16
C PRO A 123 -10.86 18.97 5.78
N LYS A 124 -9.70 19.64 5.83
CA LYS A 124 -9.60 21.00 6.41
C LYS A 124 -10.50 22.03 5.71
N ASN A 125 -10.74 21.84 4.42
CA ASN A 125 -11.56 22.70 3.57
C ASN A 125 -13.01 22.21 3.38
N ASN A 126 -13.38 21.06 3.97
CA ASN A 126 -14.73 20.52 3.90
C ASN A 126 -15.12 19.85 5.23
N PRO A 127 -15.83 20.53 6.13
CA PRO A 127 -16.27 19.93 7.39
C PRO A 127 -17.42 18.93 7.24
N ASN A 128 -18.09 18.85 6.07
CA ASN A 128 -19.25 17.99 5.83
C ASN A 128 -19.06 17.11 4.58
N PRO A 129 -18.07 16.20 4.57
CA PRO A 129 -17.91 15.24 3.48
C PRO A 129 -19.06 14.23 3.44
N ASP A 130 -19.48 13.86 2.23
CA ASP A 130 -20.52 12.86 1.95
C ASP A 130 -19.98 11.43 1.87
N LYS A 131 -18.66 11.28 1.62
CA LYS A 131 -17.95 10.00 1.57
C LYS A 131 -17.21 9.72 2.87
N THR A 132 -17.09 8.43 3.20
CA THR A 132 -16.27 7.94 4.34
C THR A 132 -15.29 6.88 3.86
N ILE A 133 -14.02 7.05 4.24
CA ILE A 133 -12.95 6.08 4.05
C ILE A 133 -12.64 5.43 5.40
N LEU A 134 -12.63 4.10 5.41
CA LEU A 134 -12.05 3.30 6.49
C LEU A 134 -10.57 3.07 6.19
N TYR A 135 -9.69 3.41 7.12
CA TYR A 135 -8.24 3.42 6.93
C TYR A 135 -7.54 2.47 7.91
N VAL A 136 -6.56 1.71 7.42
CA VAL A 136 -5.69 0.88 8.25
C VAL A 136 -4.24 1.31 8.07
N ASN A 137 -3.60 1.71 9.17
CA ASN A 137 -2.23 2.22 9.15
C ASN A 137 -1.19 1.12 8.91
N GLY A 138 0.00 1.60 8.54
CA GLY A 138 1.22 0.82 8.52
C GLY A 138 1.70 0.45 9.91
N ILE A 139 2.58 -0.53 9.96
CA ILE A 139 3.23 -0.97 11.19
C ILE A 139 4.18 0.10 11.75
N MET A 140 4.33 0.13 13.07
CA MET A 140 5.13 1.13 13.81
C MET A 140 4.68 2.59 13.64
N THR A 141 3.47 2.82 13.12
CA THR A 141 2.83 4.14 13.15
C THR A 141 2.11 4.30 14.50
N PRO A 142 2.58 5.17 15.42
CA PRO A 142 1.82 5.47 16.63
C PRO A 142 0.52 6.19 16.29
N THR A 143 -0.46 6.21 17.18
CA THR A 143 -1.79 6.78 16.89
C THR A 143 -1.73 8.26 16.49
N ALA A 144 -0.77 9.01 17.03
CA ALA A 144 -0.53 10.39 16.61
C ALA A 144 -0.02 10.50 15.16
N GLY A 145 0.84 9.57 14.72
CA GLY A 145 1.29 9.48 13.33
C GLY A 145 0.15 9.07 12.40
N GLN A 146 -0.66 8.10 12.82
CA GLN A 146 -1.85 7.66 12.09
C GLN A 146 -2.84 8.81 11.90
N LEU A 147 -3.01 9.67 12.91
CA LEU A 147 -3.88 10.85 12.78
C LEU A 147 -3.39 11.82 11.68
N GLY A 148 -2.07 11.99 11.55
CA GLY A 148 -1.47 12.79 10.47
C GLY A 148 -1.74 12.20 9.08
N GLU A 149 -1.56 10.88 8.94
CA GLU A 149 -1.87 10.12 7.72
C GLU A 149 -3.36 10.24 7.35
N MET A 150 -4.25 10.08 8.34
CA MET A 150 -5.69 10.24 8.16
C MET A 150 -6.06 11.65 7.70
N GLN A 151 -5.44 12.69 8.25
CA GLN A 151 -5.69 14.06 7.81
C GLN A 151 -5.21 14.29 6.38
N ALA A 152 -4.03 13.78 5.99
CA ALA A 152 -3.54 13.89 4.63
C ALA A 152 -4.45 13.14 3.63
N LEU A 153 -4.95 11.98 4.02
CA LEU A 153 -5.91 11.22 3.23
C LEU A 153 -7.26 11.95 3.12
N ALA A 154 -7.76 12.55 4.20
CA ALA A 154 -8.98 13.34 4.18
C ALA A 154 -8.82 14.56 3.25
N ASP A 155 -7.73 15.31 3.40
CA ASP A 155 -7.43 16.50 2.60
C ASP A 155 -7.30 16.18 1.10
N SER A 156 -6.69 15.04 0.74
CA SER A 156 -6.50 14.64 -0.66
C SER A 156 -7.72 13.98 -1.30
N SER A 157 -8.55 13.29 -0.52
CA SER A 157 -9.74 12.57 -1.03
C SER A 157 -11.02 13.39 -0.98
N GLY A 158 -11.07 14.44 -0.15
CA GLY A 158 -12.31 15.15 0.16
C GLY A 158 -13.29 14.33 1.02
N ALA A 159 -12.88 13.17 1.54
CA ALA A 159 -13.71 12.26 2.33
C ALA A 159 -13.41 12.36 3.83
N LYS A 160 -14.38 11.94 4.66
CA LYS A 160 -14.16 11.67 6.08
C LYS A 160 -13.31 10.41 6.23
N VAL A 161 -12.33 10.40 7.12
CA VAL A 161 -11.48 9.22 7.38
C VAL A 161 -11.68 8.70 8.80
N VAL A 162 -11.93 7.40 8.94
CA VAL A 162 -11.96 6.67 10.20
C VAL A 162 -10.83 5.64 10.18
N GLY A 163 -9.98 5.63 11.20
CA GLY A 163 -8.85 4.71 11.29
C GLY A 163 -9.18 3.46 12.09
N ILE A 164 -8.54 2.34 11.77
CA ILE A 164 -8.34 1.19 12.65
C ILE A 164 -6.84 1.14 12.94
N HIS A 165 -6.48 1.16 14.22
CA HIS A 165 -5.08 1.14 14.63
C HIS A 165 -4.50 -0.27 14.53
N ASN A 166 -3.40 -0.41 13.80
CA ASN A 166 -2.59 -1.61 13.71
C ASN A 166 -1.28 -1.39 14.48
N ALA A 167 -1.18 -1.94 15.69
CA ALA A 167 -0.07 -1.71 16.61
C ALA A 167 1.04 -2.76 16.52
N THR A 168 1.05 -3.60 15.48
CA THR A 168 1.95 -4.75 15.36
C THR A 168 3.42 -4.42 15.67
N GLU A 169 4.07 -5.34 16.38
CA GLU A 169 5.44 -5.19 16.85
C GLU A 169 6.33 -6.22 16.13
N GLY A 170 7.15 -5.78 15.20
CA GLY A 170 8.06 -6.67 14.48
C GLY A 170 7.66 -6.90 13.05
N LEU A 171 7.96 -5.87 12.26
CA LEU A 171 7.95 -5.71 10.82
C LEU A 171 8.25 -6.93 9.92
N VAL A 172 8.80 -7.99 10.49
CA VAL A 172 9.83 -8.77 9.82
C VAL A 172 9.81 -10.23 10.26
N LYS A 173 9.63 -10.53 11.56
CA LYS A 173 9.28 -11.90 11.95
C LYS A 173 7.85 -12.22 11.50
N ASP A 174 6.90 -11.29 11.68
CA ASP A 174 5.52 -11.50 11.26
C ASP A 174 5.36 -11.44 9.75
N LEU A 175 6.10 -10.58 9.04
CA LEU A 175 6.03 -10.49 7.57
C LEU A 175 6.77 -11.67 6.91
N ALA A 176 7.92 -12.08 7.45
CA ALA A 176 8.60 -13.32 7.05
C ALA A 176 7.71 -14.54 7.29
N GLN A 177 7.15 -14.68 8.49
CA GLN A 177 6.22 -15.75 8.85
C GLN A 177 4.93 -15.68 8.04
N CYS A 178 4.40 -14.49 7.70
CA CYS A 178 3.22 -14.38 6.82
C CYS A 178 3.53 -14.78 5.36
N VAL A 179 4.77 -14.61 4.91
CA VAL A 179 5.23 -15.01 3.56
C VAL A 179 5.57 -16.50 3.52
N THR A 180 6.19 -17.07 4.56
CA THR A 180 6.55 -18.51 4.64
C THR A 180 5.42 -19.39 5.15
N ASP A 181 4.61 -18.94 6.11
CA ASP A 181 3.49 -19.66 6.73
C ASP A 181 2.14 -19.12 6.20
N LYS A 182 1.99 -19.02 4.87
CA LYS A 182 0.70 -18.69 4.24
C LYS A 182 -0.36 -19.71 4.68
N LEU A 183 -1.09 -19.36 5.74
CA LEU A 183 -2.42 -19.78 6.25
C LEU A 183 -2.42 -19.79 7.79
N ASP A 184 -3.08 -18.78 8.38
CA ASP A 184 -3.93 -18.92 9.58
C ASP A 184 -3.26 -19.17 10.97
N LYS A 185 -2.22 -18.41 11.38
CA LYS A 185 -1.60 -18.62 12.71
C LYS A 185 -1.24 -17.38 13.55
N GLY A 186 -2.09 -16.35 13.56
CA GLY A 186 -1.95 -15.29 14.55
C GLY A 186 -3.19 -14.42 14.69
N LYS A 187 -3.69 -14.28 15.92
CA LYS A 187 -4.75 -13.31 16.24
C LYS A 187 -4.21 -11.90 16.03
N ASN A 188 -4.83 -11.15 15.13
CA ASN A 188 -4.51 -9.75 14.90
C ASN A 188 -5.79 -8.93 15.15
N PRO A 189 -5.86 -8.16 16.25
CA PRO A 189 -7.04 -7.35 16.60
C PRO A 189 -7.49 -6.38 15.50
N ALA A 190 -6.58 -5.84 14.69
CA ALA A 190 -6.92 -4.98 13.56
C ALA A 190 -7.57 -5.77 12.41
N VAL A 191 -7.13 -7.01 12.14
CA VAL A 191 -7.80 -7.92 11.20
C VAL A 191 -9.21 -8.23 11.69
N ASP A 192 -9.36 -8.62 12.96
CA ASP A 192 -10.65 -8.97 13.56
C ASP A 192 -11.63 -7.79 13.44
N THR A 193 -11.19 -6.60 13.86
CA THR A 193 -12.02 -5.37 13.82
C THR A 193 -12.41 -4.99 12.40
N LEU A 194 -11.46 -5.05 11.46
CA LEU A 194 -11.75 -4.75 10.06
C LEU A 194 -12.73 -5.76 9.47
N ALA A 195 -12.53 -7.06 9.71
CA ALA A 195 -13.41 -8.11 9.21
C ALA A 195 -14.84 -7.97 9.76
N ASP A 196 -14.99 -7.73 11.07
CA ASP A 196 -16.29 -7.51 11.70
C ASP A 196 -17.01 -6.26 11.18
N THR A 197 -16.25 -5.19 10.97
CA THR A 197 -16.78 -3.94 10.41
C THR A 197 -17.28 -4.18 8.99
N LEU A 198 -16.43 -4.70 8.09
CA LEU A 198 -16.79 -4.94 6.69
C LEU A 198 -17.95 -5.91 6.57
N TYR A 199 -17.93 -7.01 7.33
CA TYR A 199 -19.02 -7.98 7.33
C TYR A 199 -20.36 -7.33 7.74
N SER A 200 -20.35 -6.51 8.78
CA SER A 200 -21.55 -5.80 9.26
C SER A 200 -22.07 -4.76 8.24
N GLU A 201 -21.18 -4.00 7.61
CA GLU A 201 -21.54 -3.01 6.57
C GLU A 201 -22.13 -3.70 5.34
N LEU A 202 -21.52 -4.80 4.87
CA LEU A 202 -22.00 -5.58 3.73
C LEU A 202 -23.36 -6.25 4.00
N LYS A 203 -23.58 -6.77 5.22
CA LYS A 203 -24.89 -7.31 5.61
C LYS A 203 -25.97 -6.24 5.63
N ALA A 204 -25.60 -5.01 5.95
CA ALA A 204 -26.50 -3.87 5.89
C ALA A 204 -26.66 -3.29 4.47
N GLY A 205 -25.99 -3.87 3.46
CA GLY A 205 -26.07 -3.42 2.07
C GLY A 205 -25.40 -2.06 1.82
N ARG A 206 -24.46 -1.66 2.68
CA ARG A 206 -23.73 -0.39 2.55
C ARG A 206 -22.42 -0.59 1.79
N ASP A 207 -22.10 0.41 0.96
CA ASP A 207 -20.80 0.48 0.30
C ASP A 207 -19.74 0.96 1.29
N VAL A 208 -18.52 0.43 1.16
CA VAL A 208 -17.38 0.83 1.99
C VAL A 208 -16.19 1.13 1.11
N HIS A 209 -15.57 2.30 1.36
CA HIS A 209 -14.28 2.65 0.80
C HIS A 209 -13.19 2.36 1.84
N LEU A 210 -12.31 1.41 1.54
CA LEU A 210 -11.24 0.93 2.39
C LEU A 210 -9.88 1.35 1.84
N VAL A 211 -9.00 1.83 2.72
CA VAL A 211 -7.60 2.14 2.40
C VAL A 211 -6.68 1.36 3.33
N GLY A 212 -5.78 0.55 2.76
CA GLY A 212 -4.72 -0.14 3.48
C GLY A 212 -3.34 0.39 3.12
N TYR A 213 -2.57 0.88 4.09
CA TYR A 213 -1.21 1.39 3.86
C TYR A 213 -0.15 0.44 4.41
N SER A 214 0.91 0.18 3.65
CA SER A 214 2.04 -0.65 4.09
C SER A 214 1.55 -2.04 4.57
N GLN A 215 1.86 -2.45 5.80
CA GLN A 215 1.31 -3.67 6.39
C GLN A 215 -0.23 -3.65 6.53
N GLY A 216 -0.87 -2.47 6.61
CA GLY A 216 -2.33 -2.33 6.56
C GLY A 216 -2.96 -2.95 5.31
N GLY A 217 -2.21 -3.10 4.21
CA GLY A 217 -2.64 -3.86 3.04
C GLY A 217 -2.71 -5.38 3.27
N LEU A 218 -1.82 -5.95 4.10
CA LEU A 218 -1.91 -7.34 4.54
C LEU A 218 -3.07 -7.56 5.50
N VAL A 219 -3.27 -6.63 6.45
CA VAL A 219 -4.44 -6.64 7.35
C VAL A 219 -5.73 -6.62 6.51
N THR A 220 -5.77 -5.75 5.50
CA THR A 220 -6.87 -5.67 4.53
C THR A 220 -7.11 -6.99 3.81
N ALA A 221 -6.07 -7.58 3.20
CA ALA A 221 -6.20 -8.85 2.49
C ALA A 221 -6.71 -9.98 3.40
N ARG A 222 -6.21 -10.08 4.64
CA ARG A 222 -6.65 -11.08 5.61
C ARG A 222 -8.12 -10.88 6.00
N ALA A 223 -8.48 -9.66 6.39
CA ALA A 223 -9.86 -9.34 6.77
C ALA A 223 -10.85 -9.61 5.63
N LEU A 224 -10.49 -9.29 4.38
CA LEU A 224 -11.34 -9.58 3.22
C LEU A 224 -11.52 -11.08 2.99
N ASN A 225 -10.47 -11.89 3.19
CA ASN A 225 -10.59 -13.35 3.13
C ASN A 225 -11.48 -13.90 4.26
N ASP A 226 -11.36 -13.34 5.46
CA ASP A 226 -12.22 -13.71 6.58
C ASP A 226 -13.68 -13.36 6.30
N VAL A 227 -13.96 -12.16 5.78
CA VAL A 227 -15.31 -11.76 5.34
C VAL A 227 -15.84 -12.71 4.26
N ALA A 228 -15.05 -13.04 3.24
CA ALA A 228 -15.45 -13.98 2.19
C ALA A 228 -15.79 -15.36 2.76
N LYS A 229 -14.97 -15.86 3.69
CA LYS A 229 -15.19 -17.13 4.40
C LYS A 229 -16.47 -17.08 5.23
N ARG A 230 -16.71 -16.00 5.97
CA ARG A 230 -17.92 -15.82 6.79
C ARG A 230 -19.18 -15.73 5.95
N LEU A 231 -19.17 -14.95 4.87
CA LEU A 231 -20.30 -14.89 3.91
C LEU A 231 -20.63 -16.29 3.34
N ARG A 232 -19.61 -17.12 3.09
CA ARG A 232 -19.83 -18.50 2.63
C ARG A 232 -20.34 -19.43 3.73
N VAL A 233 -19.70 -19.42 4.90
CA VAL A 233 -19.92 -20.42 5.96
C VAL A 233 -21.10 -20.04 6.86
N GLU A 234 -21.20 -18.78 7.26
CA GLU A 234 -22.26 -18.27 8.15
C GLU A 234 -23.54 -17.97 7.37
N ASP A 235 -23.44 -17.33 6.20
CA ASP A 235 -24.62 -16.93 5.41
C ASP A 235 -24.97 -17.90 4.26
N GLY A 236 -24.18 -18.97 4.07
CA GLY A 236 -24.45 -20.02 3.06
C GLY A 236 -24.34 -19.55 1.61
N LEU A 237 -23.63 -18.45 1.35
CA LEU A 237 -23.51 -17.89 0.00
C LEU A 237 -22.60 -18.73 -0.89
N SER A 238 -23.01 -18.89 -2.15
CA SER A 238 -22.16 -19.44 -3.22
C SER A 238 -20.98 -18.49 -3.54
N PRO A 239 -19.89 -18.97 -4.16
CA PRO A 239 -18.77 -18.10 -4.54
C PRO A 239 -19.17 -16.86 -5.34
N ALA A 240 -20.07 -17.01 -6.32
CA ALA A 240 -20.55 -15.88 -7.12
C ALA A 240 -21.35 -14.85 -6.28
N GLN A 241 -22.11 -15.33 -5.29
CA GLN A 241 -22.83 -14.45 -4.36
C GLN A 241 -21.87 -13.74 -3.39
N VAL A 242 -20.78 -14.40 -2.98
CA VAL A 242 -19.71 -13.78 -2.19
C VAL A 242 -19.03 -12.67 -2.99
N GLU A 243 -18.60 -12.95 -4.22
CA GLU A 243 -18.03 -11.91 -5.12
C GLU A 243 -19.00 -10.74 -5.30
N ALA A 244 -20.29 -11.02 -5.53
CA ALA A 244 -21.30 -9.98 -5.67
C ALA A 244 -21.45 -9.14 -4.39
N LYS A 245 -21.40 -9.75 -3.20
CA LYS A 245 -21.43 -9.03 -1.93
C LYS A 245 -20.17 -8.19 -1.73
N LEU A 246 -19.00 -8.73 -2.01
CA LEU A 246 -17.74 -8.01 -1.89
C LEU A 246 -17.60 -6.86 -2.90
N SER A 247 -18.38 -6.86 -3.99
CA SER A 247 -18.36 -5.78 -5.00
C SER A 247 -18.84 -4.40 -4.50
N HIS A 248 -19.45 -4.35 -3.32
CA HIS A 248 -19.77 -3.13 -2.57
C HIS A 248 -18.54 -2.49 -1.90
N LEU A 249 -17.37 -3.13 -1.98
CA LEU A 249 -16.12 -2.63 -1.44
C LEU A 249 -15.28 -1.95 -2.53
N GLN A 250 -14.89 -0.70 -2.29
CA GLN A 250 -13.83 -0.01 -3.00
C GLN A 250 -12.56 -0.09 -2.15
N VAL A 251 -11.48 -0.65 -2.67
CA VAL A 251 -10.26 -0.90 -1.90
C VAL A 251 -9.07 -0.25 -2.59
N GLU A 252 -8.43 0.70 -1.91
CA GLU A 252 -7.14 1.23 -2.30
C GLU A 252 -6.03 0.69 -1.38
N THR A 253 -4.88 0.37 -1.95
CA THR A 253 -3.71 0.05 -1.12
C THR A 253 -2.48 0.82 -1.57
N PHE A 254 -1.70 1.34 -0.62
CA PHE A 254 -0.50 2.11 -0.87
C PHE A 254 0.72 1.41 -0.26
N GLY A 255 1.74 1.12 -1.06
CA GLY A 255 2.96 0.46 -0.57
C GLY A 255 2.72 -0.89 0.12
N ALA A 256 1.65 -1.60 -0.27
CA ALA A 256 1.12 -2.68 0.53
C ALA A 256 1.97 -3.95 0.54
N ALA A 257 2.08 -4.56 1.73
CA ALA A 257 2.84 -5.78 1.98
C ALA A 257 1.98 -7.06 1.84
N SER A 258 1.19 -7.16 0.77
CA SER A 258 0.41 -8.38 0.45
C SER A 258 0.56 -8.78 -1.01
N THR A 259 0.69 -10.09 -1.23
CA THR A 259 0.81 -10.69 -2.57
C THR A 259 -0.50 -11.20 -3.13
N LYS A 260 -1.55 -11.32 -2.32
CA LYS A 260 -2.83 -11.93 -2.70
C LYS A 260 -4.02 -11.20 -2.08
N TYR A 261 -5.05 -10.96 -2.87
CA TYR A 261 -6.33 -10.38 -2.45
C TYR A 261 -7.49 -11.24 -3.00
N PRO A 262 -8.60 -11.41 -2.26
CA PRO A 262 -9.72 -12.20 -2.75
C PRO A 262 -10.49 -11.46 -3.85
N ASP A 263 -11.11 -12.21 -4.75
CA ASP A 263 -12.00 -11.67 -5.79
C ASP A 263 -13.27 -11.04 -5.20
N GLY A 264 -13.81 -10.06 -5.91
CA GLY A 264 -15.08 -9.40 -5.57
C GLY A 264 -14.95 -7.89 -5.39
N PRO A 265 -14.06 -7.39 -4.51
CA PRO A 265 -13.88 -5.95 -4.33
C PRO A 265 -13.35 -5.27 -5.60
N LYS A 266 -13.62 -3.97 -5.70
CA LYS A 266 -13.03 -3.11 -6.72
C LYS A 266 -11.68 -2.64 -6.17
N TYR A 267 -10.57 -3.02 -6.81
CA TYR A 267 -9.24 -2.71 -6.30
C TYR A 267 -8.50 -1.65 -7.14
N VAL A 268 -7.76 -0.80 -6.43
CA VAL A 268 -6.67 0.02 -6.96
C VAL A 268 -5.45 -0.15 -6.05
N HIS A 269 -4.34 -0.63 -6.59
CA HIS A 269 -3.09 -0.79 -5.85
C HIS A 269 -2.06 0.21 -6.37
N TYR A 270 -1.49 1.00 -5.47
CA TYR A 270 -0.39 1.92 -5.75
C TYR A 270 0.91 1.29 -5.30
N VAL A 271 1.83 1.11 -6.25
CA VAL A 271 3.15 0.51 -6.03
C VAL A 271 4.22 1.45 -6.56
N ASN A 272 5.05 1.97 -5.67
CA ASN A 272 6.26 2.67 -6.07
C ASN A 272 7.39 1.65 -6.32
N ASN A 273 7.98 1.65 -7.51
CA ASN A 273 9.12 0.80 -7.83
C ASN A 273 10.39 1.13 -7.01
N ALA A 274 10.49 2.34 -6.46
CA ALA A 274 11.57 2.74 -5.57
C ALA A 274 11.32 2.38 -4.09
N ASP A 275 10.17 1.77 -3.79
CA ASP A 275 9.76 1.34 -2.46
C ASP A 275 10.03 -0.17 -2.26
N PRO A 276 10.92 -0.56 -1.34
CA PRO A 276 11.26 -1.96 -1.11
C PRO A 276 10.10 -2.77 -0.52
N VAL A 277 9.12 -2.16 0.15
CA VAL A 277 8.05 -2.91 0.82
C VAL A 277 7.12 -3.62 -0.19
N PRO A 278 6.41 -2.93 -1.10
CA PRO A 278 5.53 -3.59 -2.06
C PRO A 278 6.30 -4.37 -3.13
N THR A 279 7.54 -3.99 -3.44
CA THR A 279 8.36 -4.67 -4.45
C THR A 279 8.86 -6.03 -3.95
N LEU A 280 9.24 -6.14 -2.67
CA LEU A 280 9.71 -7.39 -2.09
C LEU A 280 8.58 -8.23 -1.46
N THR A 281 7.59 -7.60 -0.84
CA THR A 281 6.59 -8.31 -0.01
C THR A 281 5.15 -8.18 -0.50
N GLY A 282 4.94 -7.29 -1.47
CA GLY A 282 3.65 -7.02 -2.06
C GLY A 282 3.51 -7.53 -3.50
N LEU A 283 2.72 -6.80 -4.28
CA LEU A 283 2.41 -7.11 -5.68
C LEU A 283 3.60 -6.95 -6.66
N GLY A 284 4.79 -6.56 -6.17
CA GLY A 284 6.00 -6.47 -6.99
C GLY A 284 6.07 -5.19 -7.83
N GLY A 285 7.30 -4.81 -8.21
CA GLY A 285 7.55 -3.71 -9.14
C GLY A 285 7.31 -4.09 -10.61
N ASP A 286 7.71 -3.23 -11.54
CA ASP A 286 7.53 -3.43 -12.98
C ASP A 286 8.26 -4.66 -13.54
N VAL A 287 9.37 -5.05 -12.92
CA VAL A 287 10.13 -6.25 -13.25
C VAL A 287 10.09 -7.19 -12.06
N ASP A 288 9.11 -8.09 -12.05
CA ASP A 288 8.93 -9.07 -10.99
C ASP A 288 8.88 -10.51 -11.57
N PRO A 289 9.95 -11.31 -11.40
CA PRO A 289 9.99 -12.67 -11.92
C PRO A 289 9.00 -13.61 -11.22
N LEU A 290 8.44 -13.21 -10.08
CA LEU A 290 7.45 -13.98 -9.32
C LEU A 290 6.02 -13.45 -9.49
N ALA A 291 5.78 -12.54 -10.44
CA ALA A 291 4.46 -11.94 -10.68
C ALA A 291 3.35 -12.99 -10.89
N PHE A 292 3.67 -14.13 -11.50
CA PHE A 292 2.72 -15.23 -11.74
C PHE A 292 2.21 -15.94 -10.46
N LEU A 293 2.86 -15.74 -9.32
CA LEU A 293 2.43 -16.27 -8.02
C LEU A 293 1.58 -15.28 -7.21
N LYS A 294 1.43 -14.05 -7.71
CA LYS A 294 0.76 -12.93 -7.06
C LYS A 294 -0.62 -12.72 -7.68
N ASP A 295 -1.54 -12.22 -6.86
CA ASP A 295 -2.93 -12.03 -7.25
C ASP A 295 -3.43 -10.71 -6.66
N ALA A 296 -3.66 -9.72 -7.51
CA ALA A 296 -4.20 -8.42 -7.09
C ALA A 296 -5.72 -8.46 -6.83
N GLY A 297 -6.37 -9.61 -7.05
CA GLY A 297 -7.81 -9.73 -7.11
C GLY A 297 -8.34 -9.43 -8.51
N LYS A 298 -9.40 -10.13 -8.88
CA LYS A 298 -10.04 -10.03 -10.19
C LYS A 298 -10.40 -8.60 -10.58
N GLY A 299 -9.89 -8.18 -11.74
CA GLY A 299 -10.17 -6.88 -12.32
C GLY A 299 -9.47 -5.70 -11.61
N ALA A 300 -8.52 -5.95 -10.71
CA ALA A 300 -7.74 -4.92 -10.05
C ALA A 300 -6.96 -4.02 -11.03
N VAL A 301 -6.81 -2.75 -10.69
CA VAL A 301 -5.83 -1.85 -11.33
C VAL A 301 -4.61 -1.79 -10.42
N VAL A 302 -3.42 -2.05 -10.98
CA VAL A 302 -2.16 -1.89 -10.26
C VAL A 302 -1.38 -0.75 -10.91
N HIS A 303 -1.41 0.42 -10.28
CA HIS A 303 -0.65 1.58 -10.69
C HIS A 303 0.78 1.46 -10.17
N ARG A 304 1.70 1.13 -11.08
CA ARG A 304 3.14 1.15 -10.81
C ARG A 304 3.71 2.47 -11.29
N PHE A 305 4.49 3.11 -10.43
CA PHE A 305 5.18 4.35 -10.73
C PHE A 305 6.58 4.33 -10.12
N THR A 306 7.44 5.25 -10.54
CA THR A 306 8.78 5.41 -9.96
C THR A 306 8.95 6.86 -9.54
N ASP A 307 8.89 7.10 -8.25
CA ASP A 307 9.16 8.41 -7.64
C ASP A 307 9.87 8.19 -6.30
N GLY A 308 10.87 8.99 -5.99
CA GLY A 308 11.67 8.78 -4.79
C GLY A 308 13.11 9.25 -4.90
N ASN A 309 13.84 9.06 -3.81
CA ASN A 309 15.25 9.38 -3.70
C ASN A 309 16.02 8.20 -3.08
N LEU A 310 17.28 8.40 -2.71
CA LEU A 310 18.12 7.34 -2.14
C LEU A 310 17.71 6.92 -0.72
N ASN A 311 16.76 7.61 -0.08
CA ASN A 311 16.19 7.25 1.22
C ASN A 311 14.95 6.37 1.02
N PRO A 312 15.04 5.05 1.27
CA PRO A 312 13.92 4.15 1.01
C PRO A 312 12.73 4.37 1.96
N LEU A 313 12.94 5.00 3.13
CA LEU A 313 11.84 5.36 4.02
C LEU A 313 11.00 6.48 3.39
N SER A 314 11.63 7.51 2.82
CA SER A 314 10.93 8.56 2.06
C SER A 314 10.15 7.99 0.88
N ASN A 315 10.66 6.92 0.26
CA ASN A 315 10.01 6.26 -0.87
C ASN A 315 8.78 5.43 -0.47
N HIS A 316 8.57 5.22 0.83
CA HIS A 316 7.45 4.45 1.36
C HIS A 316 6.33 5.32 1.93
N MET A 317 6.58 6.59 2.23
CA MET A 317 5.65 7.45 2.99
C MET A 317 4.31 7.67 2.27
N LEU A 318 3.20 7.43 2.99
CA LEU A 318 1.85 7.65 2.46
C LEU A 318 1.63 9.12 2.04
N ASP A 319 1.82 10.04 2.98
CA ASP A 319 1.43 11.45 2.88
C ASP A 319 2.30 12.28 1.93
N THR A 320 3.60 12.02 1.94
CA THR A 320 4.60 12.81 1.23
C THR A 320 5.00 12.22 -0.12
N LEU A 321 4.59 10.98 -0.42
CA LEU A 321 4.87 10.35 -1.69
C LEU A 321 3.63 9.76 -2.34
N TYR A 322 3.05 8.71 -1.77
CA TYR A 322 1.96 7.97 -2.41
C TYR A 322 0.74 8.83 -2.74
N LEU A 323 0.32 9.71 -1.83
CA LEU A 323 -0.85 10.57 -2.05
C LEU A 323 -0.64 11.61 -3.17
N LYS A 324 0.58 11.86 -3.64
CA LYS A 324 0.83 12.71 -4.83
C LYS A 324 0.43 12.04 -6.14
N HIS A 325 0.43 10.71 -6.14
CA HIS A 325 0.08 9.88 -7.30
C HIS A 325 -1.36 9.35 -7.21
N ARG A 326 -2.06 9.66 -6.11
CA ARG A 326 -3.46 9.30 -5.93
C ARG A 326 -4.36 10.23 -6.74
N VAL A 327 -5.31 9.62 -7.43
CA VAL A 327 -6.42 10.31 -8.13
C VAL A 327 -7.75 9.84 -7.52
N ASP A 328 -8.88 10.35 -8.01
CA ASP A 328 -10.18 9.81 -7.60
C ASP A 328 -10.28 8.30 -7.91
N PHE A 329 -10.98 7.55 -7.06
CA PHE A 329 -11.05 6.10 -7.17
C PHE A 329 -11.59 5.65 -8.54
N ASP A 330 -12.67 6.26 -9.04
CA ASP A 330 -13.28 5.85 -10.30
C ASP A 330 -12.40 6.25 -11.50
N GLN A 331 -11.64 7.34 -11.36
CA GLN A 331 -10.63 7.75 -12.33
C GLN A 331 -9.46 6.73 -12.36
N ALA A 332 -8.95 6.29 -11.21
CA ALA A 332 -7.93 5.26 -11.11
C ALA A 332 -8.41 3.92 -11.69
N ARG A 333 -9.68 3.55 -11.47
CA ARG A 333 -10.31 2.35 -12.06
C ARG A 333 -10.35 2.38 -13.59
N GLN A 334 -10.30 3.56 -14.19
CA GLN A 334 -10.20 3.77 -15.64
C GLN A 334 -8.75 3.89 -16.13
N ASN A 335 -7.78 3.65 -15.26
CA ASN A 335 -6.34 3.73 -15.52
C ASN A 335 -5.88 5.15 -15.93
N GLN A 336 -6.48 6.19 -15.34
CA GLN A 336 -6.16 7.60 -15.57
C GLN A 336 -5.47 8.19 -14.34
N PHE A 337 -4.14 8.24 -14.33
CA PHE A 337 -3.32 8.72 -13.20
C PHE A 337 -2.61 10.03 -13.54
#